data_AF-A0A286EED9-F1
#
_entry.id   AF-A0A286EED9-F1
#
_cell.length_a   1.000
_cell.length_b   1.000
_cell.length_c   1.000
_cell.angle_alpha   90.00
_cell.angle_beta   90.00
_cell.angle_gamma   90.00
#
_symmetry.space_group_name_H-M   'P 1'
#
loop_
_entity.id
_entity.type
_entity.pdbx_description
1 polymer ?
#
loop_
_entity_poly.entity_id
_entity_poly.type
_entity_poly.pdbx_seq_one_letter_code
_entity_poly.pdbx_strand_id
1 'polypeptide(L)' 'MSSIVLSELLYGAEKSDTPTKSLALIESLAARLEVLDFDENAAAHSAEIRAELAKKAHPLGIMMC' A
#
# COMPACT_ATOMS: atom_id res chain seq x y z
N MET A 1 8.51 3.46 -3.25
CA MET A 1 7.44 2.88 -2.41
C MET A 1 6.11 3.36 -2.95
N SER A 2 5.11 2.51 -3.19
CA SER A 2 3.79 2.99 -3.66
C SER A 2 3.07 3.74 -2.54
N SER A 3 2.30 4.77 -2.90
CA SER A 3 1.41 5.48 -1.98
C SER A 3 0.41 4.56 -1.27
N ILE A 4 0.03 3.43 -1.88
CA ILE A 4 -0.82 2.40 -1.25
C ILE A 4 -0.13 1.80 -0.02
N VAL A 5 1.14 1.41 -0.17
CA VAL A 5 1.92 0.84 0.94
C VAL A 5 2.12 1.87 2.05
N LEU A 6 2.37 3.13 1.68
CA LEU A 6 2.47 4.21 2.68
C LEU A 6 1.16 4.39 3.44
N SER A 7 0.01 4.35 2.76
CA SER A 7 -1.30 4.45 3.39
C SER A 7 -1.55 3.32 4.39
N GLU A 8 -1.19 2.08 4.05
CA GLU A 8 -1.32 0.93 4.97
C GLU A 8 -0.40 1.06 6.20
N LEU A 9 0.84 1.53 6.00
CA LEU A 9 1.77 1.78 7.09
C LEU A 9 1.23 2.87 8.05
N LEU A 10 0.71 3.97 7.51
CA LEU A 10 0.12 5.04 8.31
C LEU A 10 -1.11 4.55 9.08
N TYR A 11 -2.00 3.81 8.44
CA TYR A 11 -3.16 3.20 9.11
C TYR A 11 -2.74 2.25 10.24
N GLY A 12 -1.73 1.42 9.99
CA GLY A 12 -1.16 0.53 11.00
C GLY A 12 -0.52 1.29 12.17
N ALA A 13 0.14 2.42 11.90
CA ALA A 13 0.71 3.27 12.94
C ALA A 13 -0.36 3.94 13.81
N GLU A 14 -1.42 4.47 13.21
CA GLU A 14 -2.56 5.05 13.95
C GLU A 14 -3.26 4.02 14.85
N LYS A 15 -3.34 2.77 14.39
CA LYS A 15 -3.92 1.66 15.17
C LYS A 15 -2.97 1.08 16.23
N SER A 16 -1.68 1.43 16.21
CA SER A 16 -0.68 0.83 17.10
C SER A 16 -0.77 1.35 18.54
N ASP A 17 -0.20 0.62 19.50
CA ASP A 17 -0.14 1.03 20.90
C ASP A 17 0.72 2.28 21.14
N THR A 18 1.55 2.67 20.15
CA THR A 18 2.43 3.84 20.23
C THR A 18 2.41 4.71 18.95
N PRO A 19 1.29 5.37 18.62
CA PRO A 19 1.10 6.03 17.32
C PRO A 19 2.18 7.07 16.98
N THR A 20 2.53 7.94 17.93
CA THR A 20 3.53 9.00 17.71
C THR A 20 4.91 8.47 17.34
N LYS A 21 5.33 7.34 17.95
CA LYS A 21 6.62 6.72 17.63
C LYS A 21 6.58 6.02 16.28
N SER A 22 5.48 5.32 16.00
CA SER A 22 5.26 4.60 14.75
C SER A 22 5.24 5.57 13.55
N LEU A 23 4.54 6.70 13.68
CA LEU A 23 4.48 7.74 12.65
C LEU A 23 5.86 8.35 12.37
N ALA A 24 6.62 8.71 13.41
CA ALA A 24 7.96 9.27 13.24
C ALA A 24 8.92 8.31 12.50
N LEU A 25 8.80 7.00 12.76
CA LEU A 25 9.58 5.99 12.03
C LEU A 25 9.16 5.90 10.56
N ILE A 26 7.86 5.92 10.27
CA ILE A 26 7.34 5.89 8.90
C ILE A 26 7.74 7.15 8.13
N GLU A 27 7.65 8.33 8.74
CA GLU A 27 8.13 9.58 8.14
C GLU A 27 9.62 9.51 7.82
N SER A 28 10.43 8.96 8.74
CA SER A 28 11.87 8.80 8.52
C SER A 28 12.19 7.82 7.39
N LEU A 29 11.33 6.82 7.17
CA LEU A 29 11.43 5.86 6.06
C LEU A 29 11.03 6.54 4.74
N ALA A 30 9.90 7.25 4.71
CA ALA A 30 9.41 7.98 3.55
C ALA A 30 10.37 9.11 3.13
N ALA A 31 11.13 9.69 4.06
CA ALA A 31 12.16 10.68 3.74
C ALA A 31 13.36 10.09 2.96
N ARG A 32 13.57 8.77 3.02
CA ARG A 32 14.72 8.08 2.40
C ARG A 32 14.35 7.29 1.14
N LEU A 33 13.06 6.98 0.96
CA LEU A 33 12.56 6.28 -0.22
C LEU A 33 11.65 7.20 -1.00
N GLU A 34 11.82 7.21 -2.32
CA GLU A 34 10.85 7.86 -3.20
C GLU A 34 9.47 7.21 -3.04
N VAL A 35 8.46 8.02 -2.75
CA VAL A 35 7.06 7.59 -2.72
C VAL A 35 6.46 7.90 -4.09
N LEU A 36 6.03 6.86 -4.79
CA LEU A 36 5.43 6.93 -6.11
C LEU A 36 3.91 6.87 -5.96
N ASP A 37 3.23 7.79 -6.65
CA ASP A 37 1.78 7.78 -6.71
C ASP A 37 1.27 6.53 -7.42
N PHE A 38 0.20 5.97 -6.87
CA PHE A 38 -0.55 4.92 -7.54
C PHE A 38 -1.51 5.58 -8.55
N ASP A 39 -0.99 5.85 -9.75
CA ASP A 39 -1.68 6.54 -10.82
C ASP A 39 -2.63 5.63 -11.64
N GLU A 40 -3.30 6.21 -12.63
CA GLU A 40 -4.25 5.49 -13.49
C GLU A 40 -3.61 4.33 -14.25
N ASN A 41 -2.33 4.45 -14.63
CA ASN A 41 -1.61 3.41 -15.37
C ASN A 41 -1.25 2.23 -14.46
N ALA A 42 -0.78 2.51 -13.23
CA ALA A 42 -0.57 1.50 -12.20
C ALA A 42 -1.89 0.80 -11.83
N ALA A 43 -2.99 1.55 -11.76
CA ALA A 43 -4.33 1.01 -11.51
C ALA A 43 -4.80 0.08 -12.63
N ALA A 44 -4.64 0.46 -13.89
CA ALA A 44 -5.02 -0.34 -15.04
C ALA A 44 -4.26 -1.68 -15.08
N HIS A 45 -2.94 -1.66 -14.93
CA HIS A 45 -2.13 -2.88 -14.88
C HIS A 45 -2.48 -3.77 -13.67
N SER A 46 -2.70 -3.17 -12.50
CA SER A 46 -3.12 -3.90 -11.29
C SER A 46 -4.47 -4.59 -11.50
N ALA A 47 -5.43 -3.93 -12.14
CA ALA A 47 -6.75 -4.49 -12.44
C ALA A 47 -6.66 -5.68 -13.40
N GLU A 48 -5.84 -5.59 -14.44
CA GLU A 48 -5.60 -6.69 -15.39
C GLU A 48 -5.02 -7.92 -14.67
N ILE A 49 -3.97 -7.72 -13.88
CA ILE A 49 -3.32 -8.80 -13.10
C ILE A 49 -4.32 -9.44 -12.14
N ARG A 50 -5.12 -8.63 -11.43
CA ARG A 50 -6.14 -9.12 -10.49
C ARG A 50 -7.23 -9.93 -11.21
N ALA A 51 -7.69 -9.49 -12.39
CA ALA A 51 -8.66 -10.23 -13.18
C ALA A 51 -8.12 -11.59 -13.62
N GLU A 52 -6.86 -11.65 -14.03
CA GLU A 52 -6.19 -12.91 -14.40
C GLU A 52 -5.98 -13.85 -13.21
N LEU A 53 -5.64 -13.32 -12.04
CA LEU A 53 -5.49 -14.11 -10.81
C LEU A 53 -6.83 -14.64 -10.29
N ALA A 54 -7.90 -13.84 -10.38
CA ALA A 54 -9.25 -14.26 -10.02
C ALA A 54 -9.73 -15.44 -10.88
N LYS A 55 -9.46 -15.42 -12.20
CA LYS A 55 -9.73 -16.55 -13.10
C LYS A 55 -8.96 -17.82 -12.72
N LYS A 56 -7.78 -17.68 -12.12
CA LYS A 56 -6.91 -18.79 -11.68
C LYS A 56 -7.22 -19.28 -10.26
N ALA A 57 -8.31 -18.80 -9.65
CA ALA A 57 -8.69 -19.09 -8.26
C ALA A 57 -7.55 -18.86 -7.25
N HIS A 58 -6.68 -17.87 -7.53
CA HIS A 58 -5.58 -17.47 -6.66
C HIS A 58 -5.84 -16.05 -6.14
N PRO A 59 -6.68 -15.89 -5.11
CA PRO A 59 -6.86 -14.60 -4.48
C PRO A 59 -5.57 -14.25 -3.71
N LEU A 60 -4.75 -13.37 -4.29
CA LEU A 60 -3.73 -12.67 -3.52
C LEU A 60 -4.44 -11.66 -2.61
N GLY A 61 -4.00 -11.62 -1.36
CA GLY A 61 -4.70 -10.97 -0.25
C GLY A 61 -5.21 -9.55 -0.53
N ILE A 62 -6.46 -9.36 -0.08
CA ILE A 62 -7.21 -8.13 0.20
C ILE A 62 -7.41 -7.17 -0.97
N MET A 63 -8.63 -7.29 -1.50
CA MET A 63 -9.44 -6.26 -2.15
C MET A 63 -9.41 -4.94 -1.36
N MET A 64 -8.56 -4.01 -1.77
CA MET A 64 -8.72 -2.58 -1.48
C MET A 64 -9.61 -2.00 -2.59
N CYS A 65 -10.84 -1.69 -2.15
CA CYS A 65 -12.03 -1.12 -2.82
C CYS A 65 -12.73 -1.99 -3.88
#